data_AF-A0A949YUL1-F1
#
_entry.id   AF-A0A949YUL1-F1
#
_cell.length_a   1.000
_cell.length_b   1.000
_cell.length_c   1.000
_cell.angle_alpha   90.00
_cell.angle_beta   90.00
_cell.angle_gamma   90.00
#
_symmetry.space_group_name_H-M   'P 1'
#
loop_
_entity.id
_entity.type
_entity.pdbx_description
1 polymer ?
#
loop_
_entity_poly.entity_id
_entity_poly.type
_entity_poly.pdbx_seq_one_letter_code
_entity_poly.pdbx_strand_id
1 'polypeptide(L)'
;MKITQAVMRAGSVLFYSGKVIHAAGENRTTDRWRYGMHLSWVLGWLRPEECHHLAVPIDVARRLPSRVQHLLGYHSYHPSTYGGRLGLVDFEEAKRIL
;
A
#
# COMPACT_ATOMS: atom_id res chain seq x y z
N MET A 1 -16.02 -25.62 -1.09
CA MET A 1 -15.59 -24.23 -1.34
C MET A 1 -15.32 -24.07 -2.82
N LYS A 2 -15.97 -23.13 -3.51
CA LYS A 2 -15.77 -22.89 -4.95
C LYS A 2 -14.76 -21.75 -5.11
N ILE A 3 -13.67 -22.01 -5.83
CA ILE A 3 -12.69 -21.00 -6.23
C ILE A 3 -12.85 -20.71 -7.73
N THR A 4 -12.54 -19.49 -8.14
CA THR A 4 -12.57 -19.06 -9.56
C THR A 4 -11.32 -18.29 -9.90
N GLN A 5 -10.96 -18.28 -11.19
CA GLN A 5 -9.79 -17.56 -11.68
C GLN A 5 -10.17 -16.12 -12.03
N ALA A 6 -9.35 -15.15 -11.59
CA ALA A 6 -9.48 -13.76 -12.00
C ALA A 6 -8.76 -13.54 -13.35
N VAL A 7 -9.44 -13.87 -14.46
CA VAL A 7 -8.90 -13.68 -15.82
C VAL A 7 -9.01 -12.21 -16.21
N MET A 8 -7.88 -11.60 -16.59
CA MET A 8 -7.76 -10.15 -16.78
C MET A 8 -6.83 -9.83 -17.95
N ARG A 9 -7.10 -8.73 -18.66
CA ARG A 9 -6.17 -8.16 -19.65
C ARG A 9 -5.23 -7.16 -18.97
N ALA A 10 -4.13 -6.79 -19.62
CA ALA A 10 -3.25 -5.73 -19.12
C ALA A 10 -4.04 -4.42 -18.92
N GLY A 11 -3.82 -3.75 -17.79
CA GLY A 11 -4.57 -2.55 -17.38
C GLY A 11 -5.84 -2.81 -16.57
N SER A 12 -6.31 -4.07 -16.49
CA SER A 12 -7.37 -4.44 -15.53
C SER A 12 -6.84 -4.51 -14.09
N VAL A 13 -7.71 -4.31 -13.12
CA VAL A 13 -7.38 -4.37 -11.68
C VAL A 13 -8.38 -5.27 -10.95
N LEU A 14 -7.88 -6.09 -10.02
CA LEU A 14 -8.70 -6.84 -9.07
C LEU A 14 -8.63 -6.16 -7.70
N PHE A 15 -9.76 -5.69 -7.19
CA PHE A 15 -9.89 -5.27 -5.80
C PHE A 15 -10.47 -6.41 -4.96
N TYR A 16 -9.83 -6.70 -3.83
CA TYR A 16 -10.34 -7.67 -2.87
C TYR A 16 -10.05 -7.20 -1.44
N SER A 17 -10.91 -7.57 -0.50
CA SER A 17 -10.68 -7.28 0.91
C SER A 17 -9.75 -8.32 1.54
N GLY A 18 -9.09 -7.98 2.64
CA GLY A 18 -8.25 -8.91 3.41
C GLY A 18 -8.99 -10.13 3.98
N LYS A 19 -10.33 -10.21 3.83
CA LYS A 19 -11.15 -11.35 4.25
C LYS A 19 -11.38 -12.38 3.14
N VAL A 20 -11.01 -12.06 1.90
CA VAL A 20 -11.22 -12.96 0.75
C VAL A 20 -10.17 -14.07 0.79
N ILE A 21 -10.60 -15.33 0.79
CA ILE A 21 -9.70 -16.48 0.63
C ILE A 21 -9.20 -16.48 -0.82
N HIS A 22 -7.88 -16.38 -1.01
CA HIS A 22 -7.26 -16.33 -2.33
C HIS A 22 -5.83 -16.90 -2.28
N ALA A 23 -5.31 -17.26 -3.45
CA ALA A 23 -3.92 -17.67 -3.65
C ALA A 23 -3.52 -17.40 -5.10
N ALA A 24 -2.22 -17.36 -5.37
CA ALA A 24 -1.73 -17.42 -6.76
C ALA A 24 -2.03 -18.80 -7.37
N GLY A 25 -2.54 -18.82 -8.60
CA GLY A 25 -2.66 -20.05 -9.38
C GLY A 25 -1.32 -20.46 -10.02
N GLU A 26 -1.17 -21.77 -10.24
CA GLU A 26 -0.05 -22.35 -10.99
C GLU A 26 0.06 -21.72 -12.38
N ASN A 27 1.28 -21.34 -12.78
CA ASN A 27 1.57 -20.94 -14.15
C ASN A 27 1.94 -22.18 -14.97
N ARG A 28 1.09 -22.58 -15.92
CA ARG A 28 1.25 -23.82 -16.73
C ARG A 28 1.96 -23.61 -18.06
N THR A 29 2.39 -22.39 -18.38
CA THR A 29 3.15 -22.12 -19.60
C THR A 29 4.63 -22.48 -19.40
N THR A 30 5.28 -22.99 -20.44
CA THR A 30 6.70 -23.38 -20.39
C THR A 30 7.65 -22.23 -20.76
N ASP A 31 7.15 -21.19 -21.42
CA ASP A 31 7.94 -20.14 -22.08
C ASP A 31 7.50 -18.71 -21.71
N ARG A 32 6.57 -18.54 -20.76
CA ARG A 32 5.98 -17.23 -20.42
C ARG A 32 5.88 -16.98 -18.93
N TRP A 33 6.23 -15.77 -18.52
CA TRP A 33 6.02 -15.27 -17.17
C TRP A 33 4.69 -14.54 -17.04
N ARG A 34 4.04 -14.66 -15.87
CA ARG A 34 2.84 -13.89 -15.52
C ARG A 34 3.24 -12.76 -14.57
N TYR A 35 3.26 -11.54 -15.09
CA TYR A 35 3.55 -10.35 -14.30
C TYR A 35 2.30 -9.76 -13.67
N GLY A 36 2.45 -9.22 -12.47
CA GLY A 36 1.42 -8.47 -11.76
C GLY A 36 2.06 -7.51 -10.78
N MET A 37 1.37 -6.42 -10.51
CA MET A 37 1.74 -5.48 -9.44
C MET A 37 0.75 -5.66 -8.30
N HIS A 38 1.27 -5.90 -7.10
CA HIS A 38 0.46 -5.96 -5.89
C HIS A 38 0.57 -4.62 -5.16
N LEU A 39 -0.58 -4.07 -4.78
CA LEU A 39 -0.69 -2.88 -3.96
C LEU A 39 -1.64 -3.21 -2.82
N SER A 40 -1.18 -3.02 -1.59
CA SER A 40 -1.98 -3.23 -0.39
C SER A 40 -2.06 -1.94 0.42
N TRP A 41 -3.19 -1.76 1.11
CA TRP A 41 -3.38 -0.67 2.05
C TRP A 41 -3.77 -1.24 3.39
N VAL A 42 -3.22 -0.65 4.44
CA VAL A 42 -3.60 -0.91 5.82
C VAL A 42 -4.13 0.38 6.46
N LEU A 43 -4.90 0.24 7.54
CA LEU A 43 -5.39 1.37 8.30
C LEU A 43 -4.21 2.17 8.87
N GLY A 44 -4.36 3.48 9.05
CA GLY A 44 -3.25 4.34 9.50
C GLY A 44 -2.70 4.03 10.90
N TRP A 45 -3.39 3.21 11.68
CA TRP A 45 -2.92 2.68 12.96
C TRP A 45 -2.25 1.29 12.88
N LEU A 46 -2.16 0.70 11.70
CA LEU A 46 -1.46 -0.56 11.45
C LEU A 46 -0.08 -0.28 10.82
N ARG A 47 0.90 -1.12 11.14
CA ARG A 47 2.22 -1.05 10.53
C ARG A 47 2.16 -1.55 9.08
N PRO A 48 2.63 -0.77 8.08
CA PRO A 48 2.80 -1.26 6.72
C PRO A 48 3.83 -2.39 6.61
N GLU A 49 3.68 -3.22 5.58
CA GLU A 49 4.66 -4.29 5.28
C GLU A 49 6.01 -3.70 4.87
N GLU A 50 6.00 -2.71 3.97
CA GLU A 50 7.19 -2.00 3.54
C GLU A 50 7.34 -0.63 4.25
N CYS A 51 8.55 -0.34 4.70
CA CYS A 51 8.88 0.88 5.44
C CYS A 51 9.20 2.05 4.48
N HIS A 52 8.20 2.50 3.70
CA HIS A 52 8.41 3.45 2.61
C HIS A 52 9.06 4.79 3.02
N HIS A 53 8.81 5.28 4.23
CA HIS A 53 9.45 6.51 4.73
C HIS A 53 10.97 6.38 4.94
N LEU A 54 11.50 5.15 5.03
CA LEU A 54 12.94 4.89 5.03
C LEU A 54 13.45 4.46 3.65
N ALA A 55 12.63 3.75 2.88
CA ALA A 55 13.02 3.21 1.58
C ALA A 55 13.01 4.26 0.46
N VAL A 56 12.10 5.23 0.51
CA VAL A 56 11.97 6.28 -0.51
C VAL A 56 12.82 7.50 -0.11
N PRO A 57 13.82 7.89 -0.92
CA PRO A 57 14.60 9.10 -0.67
C PRO A 57 13.72 10.33 -0.52
N ILE A 58 14.06 11.20 0.45
CA ILE A 58 13.19 12.33 0.82
C ILE A 58 13.03 13.35 -0.31
N ASP A 59 14.07 13.53 -1.15
CA ASP A 59 14.04 14.40 -2.33
C ASP A 59 13.11 13.88 -3.43
N VAL A 60 12.94 12.56 -3.53
CA VAL A 60 11.95 11.92 -4.40
C VAL A 60 10.55 12.13 -3.81
N ALA A 61 10.36 11.84 -2.51
CA ALA A 61 9.07 11.98 -1.84
C ALA A 61 8.49 13.40 -1.97
N ARG A 62 9.34 14.43 -1.84
CA ARG A 62 8.98 15.85 -2.01
C ARG A 62 8.34 16.20 -3.36
N ARG A 63 8.72 15.49 -4.42
CA ARG A 63 8.25 15.76 -5.79
C ARG A 63 6.96 15.01 -6.14
N LEU A 64 6.53 14.08 -5.30
CA LEU A 64 5.32 13.30 -5.52
C LEU A 64 4.06 14.09 -5.16
N PRO A 65 2.91 13.78 -5.76
CA PRO A 65 1.63 14.36 -5.33
C PRO A 65 1.37 14.11 -3.84
N SER A 66 0.74 15.06 -3.14
CA SER A 66 0.48 14.95 -1.70
C SER A 66 -0.28 13.68 -1.31
N ARG A 67 -1.17 13.18 -2.17
CA ARG A 67 -1.85 11.89 -1.95
C ARG A 67 -0.87 10.71 -1.91
N VAL A 68 0.16 10.71 -2.75
CA VAL A 68 1.17 9.65 -2.77
C VAL A 68 2.09 9.77 -1.56
N GLN A 69 2.48 10.99 -1.18
CA GLN A 69 3.23 11.25 0.05
C GLN A 69 2.52 10.68 1.29
N HIS A 70 1.19 10.87 1.36
CA HIS A 70 0.37 10.28 2.43
C HIS A 70 0.45 8.75 2.41
N LEU A 71 0.24 8.13 1.24
CA LEU A 71 0.31 6.66 1.12
C LEU A 71 1.69 6.08 1.48
N LEU A 72 2.77 6.84 1.28
CA LEU A 72 4.13 6.45 1.68
C LEU A 72 4.41 6.65 3.18
N GLY A 73 3.46 7.18 3.94
CA GLY A 73 3.57 7.37 5.39
C GLY A 73 4.15 8.72 5.82
N TYR A 74 4.25 9.71 4.93
CA TYR A 74 4.71 11.06 5.28
C TYR A 74 3.60 11.96 5.85
N HIS A 75 2.38 11.45 6.00
CA HIS A 75 1.33 12.10 6.78
C HIS A 75 1.04 11.28 8.02
N SER A 76 0.84 11.97 9.14
CA SER A 76 0.50 11.32 10.41
C SER A 76 -0.95 10.86 10.40
N TYR A 77 -1.20 9.69 10.98
CA TYR A 77 -2.56 9.22 11.21
C TYR A 77 -3.21 10.04 12.33
N HIS A 78 -4.44 10.53 12.09
CA HIS A 78 -5.26 11.22 13.07
C HIS A 78 -6.61 10.50 13.22
N PRO A 79 -6.96 9.99 14.41
CA PRO A 79 -8.29 9.42 14.64
C PRO A 79 -9.36 10.51 14.64
N SER A 80 -10.53 10.22 14.09
CA SER A 80 -11.64 11.20 13.98
C SER A 80 -12.43 11.39 15.27
N THR A 81 -12.27 10.51 16.26
CA THR A 81 -13.05 10.52 17.50
C THR A 81 -12.15 10.43 18.73
N TYR A 82 -11.58 9.26 18.98
CA TYR A 82 -10.76 8.97 20.15
C TYR A 82 -9.51 8.20 19.71
N GLY A 83 -8.34 8.59 20.22
CA GLY A 83 -7.08 7.89 20.00
C GLY A 83 -5.88 8.82 19.88
N GLY A 84 -4.68 8.25 19.99
CA GLY A 84 -3.43 8.97 19.74
C GLY A 84 -3.17 9.17 18.26
N ARG A 85 -2.49 10.27 17.91
CA ARG A 85 -1.90 10.43 16.58
C ARG A 85 -0.73 9.47 16.43
N LEU A 86 -0.54 8.91 15.23
CA LEU A 86 0.55 7.96 14.95
C LEU A 86 1.41 8.45 13.78
N GLY A 87 2.69 8.08 13.79
CA GLY A 87 3.65 8.53 12.79
C GLY A 87 3.95 10.02 12.87
N LEU A 88 4.24 10.52 14.08
CA LEU A 88 4.67 11.92 14.31
C LEU A 88 6.19 12.05 14.22
N VAL A 89 6.67 13.26 13.92
CA VAL A 89 8.09 13.64 13.99
C VAL A 89 8.23 14.81 14.97
N ASP A 90 8.96 14.60 16.07
CA ASP A 90 9.08 15.55 17.19
C ASP A 90 7.71 16.05 17.67
N PHE A 91 6.76 15.12 17.86
CA PHE A 91 5.36 15.37 18.24
C PHE A 91 4.51 16.18 17.25
N GLU A 92 5.03 16.46 16.05
CA GLU A 92 4.35 17.18 14.97
C GLU A 92 3.97 16.27 13.80
N GLU A 93 3.14 16.78 12.87
CA GLU A 93 2.79 16.06 11.64
C GLU A 93 4.05 15.69 10.86
N ALA A 94 4.18 14.41 10.48
CA ALA A 94 5.32 13.91 9.72
C ALA A 94 5.55 14.69 8.42
N LYS A 95 4.51 15.32 7.86
CA LYS A 95 4.61 16.14 6.65
C LYS A 95 5.68 17.23 6.77
N ARG A 96 6.01 17.69 7.98
CA ARG A 96 7.04 18.71 8.22
C ARG A 96 8.43 18.37 7.69
N ILE A 97 8.74 17.10 7.44
CA ILE A 97 10.05 16.69 6.91
C ILE A 97 10.08 16.70 5.38
N LEU A 98 8.91 16.72 4.74
CA LEU A 98 8.77 16.96 3.31
C LEU A 98 8.95 18.43 2.99
#